data_AF-A0A959XBF7-F1
#
_entry.id   AF-A0A959XBF7-F1
#
_cell.length_a   1.000
_cell.length_b   1.000
_cell.length_c   1.000
_cell.angle_alpha   90.00
_cell.angle_beta   90.00
_cell.angle_gamma   90.00
#
_symmetry.space_group_name_H-M   'P 1'
#
loop_
_entity.id
_entity.type
_entity.pdbx_description
1 polymer ?
#
loop_
_entity_poly.entity_id
_entity_poly.type
_entity_poly.pdbx_seq_one_letter_code
_entity_poly.pdbx_strand_id
1 'polypeptide(L)'
;MDQPISPAQVLSIQSHVSYGHVGNAAAVFTLQRLGIEAWPINTVHFSNHTGYDGWRGTRATAQEVADLILGVSERGLLSRLDAVL
;
A
#
# COMPACT_ATOMS: atom_id res chain seq x y z
N MET A 1 -27.91 -11.59 -16.94
CA MET A 1 -27.14 -12.09 -15.78
C MET A 1 -26.17 -10.98 -15.44
N ASP A 2 -26.38 -10.27 -14.34
CA ASP A 2 -25.44 -9.23 -13.90
C ASP A 2 -24.09 -9.89 -13.64
N GLN A 3 -23.06 -9.41 -14.34
CA GLN A 3 -21.68 -9.76 -13.99
C GLN A 3 -21.40 -9.18 -12.61
N PRO A 4 -20.82 -9.94 -11.67
CA PRO A 4 -20.41 -9.38 -10.39
C PRO A 4 -19.42 -8.24 -10.66
N ILE A 5 -19.69 -7.08 -10.07
CA ILE A 5 -18.78 -5.94 -10.11
C ILE A 5 -17.47 -6.41 -9.47
N SER A 6 -16.38 -6.36 -10.22
CA SER A 6 -15.06 -6.65 -9.65
C SER A 6 -14.74 -5.56 -8.63
N PRO A 7 -14.17 -5.91 -7.46
CA PRO A 7 -13.81 -4.92 -6.46
C PRO A 7 -12.80 -3.92 -7.07
N ALA A 8 -12.98 -2.64 -6.75
CA ALA A 8 -12.07 -1.60 -7.18
C ALA A 8 -10.65 -1.91 -6.70
N GLN A 9 -9.64 -1.61 -7.51
CA GLN A 9 -8.24 -1.93 -7.28
C GLN A 9 -7.46 -0.64 -7.02
N VAL A 10 -6.77 -0.57 -5.88
CA VAL A 10 -6.01 0.60 -5.47
C VAL A 10 -4.56 0.23 -5.20
N LEU A 11 -3.63 0.94 -5.84
CA LEU A 11 -2.21 0.90 -5.49
C LEU A 11 -1.94 1.97 -4.41
N SER A 12 -1.53 1.56 -3.22
CA SER A 12 -1.32 2.46 -2.07
C SER A 12 0.17 2.61 -1.74
N ILE A 13 0.76 3.75 -2.10
CA ILE A 13 2.19 4.05 -1.95
C ILE A 13 2.40 4.98 -0.75
N GLN A 14 2.55 4.41 0.45
CA GLN A 14 2.51 5.16 1.70
C GLN A 14 3.52 4.64 2.73
N SER A 15 3.62 5.32 3.88
CA SER A 15 4.43 4.83 5.02
C SER A 15 3.79 3.61 5.67
N HIS A 16 4.57 2.79 6.40
CA HIS A 16 4.04 1.67 7.18
C HIS A 16 4.73 1.56 8.54
N VAL A 17 3.95 1.20 9.56
CA VAL A 17 4.44 0.93 10.93
C VAL A 17 3.95 -0.42 11.43
N SER A 18 4.75 -1.11 12.25
CA SER A 18 4.34 -2.38 12.89
C SER A 18 3.43 -2.17 14.11
N TYR A 19 3.59 -1.05 14.83
CA TYR A 19 2.77 -0.65 15.97
C TYR A 19 2.10 0.71 15.72
N GLY A 20 0.77 0.72 15.74
CA GLY A 20 -0.07 1.89 15.45
C GLY A 20 -0.76 1.81 14.09
N HIS A 21 -1.66 2.76 13.83
CA HIS A 21 -2.49 2.79 12.63
C HIS A 21 -2.24 4.09 11.85
N VAL A 22 -1.14 4.14 11.09
CA VAL A 22 -0.82 5.25 10.16
C VAL A 22 -0.35 4.70 8.82
N GLY A 23 -0.50 5.48 7.76
CA GLY A 23 -0.16 5.07 6.39
C GLY A 23 -0.84 3.75 6.01
N ASN A 24 -0.11 2.84 5.36
CA ASN A 24 -0.61 1.54 4.94
C ASN A 24 -1.09 0.65 6.10
N ALA A 25 -0.60 0.85 7.33
CA ALA A 25 -1.10 0.13 8.50
C ALA A 25 -2.55 0.52 8.88
N ALA A 26 -3.04 1.68 8.43
CA ALA A 26 -4.44 2.10 8.55
C ALA A 26 -5.23 1.96 7.25
N ALA A 27 -4.61 2.33 6.12
CA ALA A 27 -5.29 2.42 4.83
C ALA A 27 -5.72 1.05 4.31
N VAL A 28 -4.84 0.04 4.37
CA VAL A 28 -5.08 -1.28 3.77
C VAL A 28 -6.31 -1.95 4.39
N PHE A 29 -6.37 -2.03 5.71
CA PHE A 29 -7.51 -2.61 6.40
C PHE A 29 -8.81 -1.87 6.08
N THR A 30 -8.78 -0.54 6.04
CA THR A 30 -9.96 0.29 5.76
C THR A 30 -10.49 0.02 4.34
N LEU A 31 -9.61 0.04 3.33
CA LEU A 31 -9.97 -0.22 1.94
C LEU A 31 -10.55 -1.63 1.79
N GLN A 32 -9.86 -2.64 2.32
CA GLN A 32 -10.33 -4.04 2.26
C GLN A 32 -11.67 -4.23 2.98
N ARG A 33 -11.88 -3.56 4.12
CA ARG A 33 -13.13 -3.61 4.87
C ARG A 33 -14.31 -2.96 4.13
N LEU A 34 -14.03 -2.07 3.19
CA LEU A 34 -14.98 -1.44 2.27
C LEU A 34 -15.18 -2.23 0.97
N GLY A 35 -14.52 -3.38 0.81
CA GLY A 35 -14.59 -4.20 -0.40
C GLY A 35 -13.72 -3.68 -1.55
N ILE A 36 -12.74 -2.84 -1.27
CA ILE A 36 -11.73 -2.35 -2.22
C ILE A 36 -10.47 -3.19 -2.03
N GLU A 37 -9.92 -3.71 -3.12
CA GLU A 37 -8.65 -4.42 -3.10
C GLU A 37 -7.50 -3.40 -3.07
N ALA A 38 -6.56 -3.58 -2.14
CA ALA A 38 -5.47 -2.64 -1.91
C ALA A 38 -4.11 -3.34 -2.05
N TRP A 39 -3.26 -2.81 -2.93
CA TRP A 39 -1.89 -3.29 -3.14
C TRP A 39 -0.90 -2.29 -2.51
N PRO A 40 -0.37 -2.57 -1.32
CA PRO A 40 0.51 -1.62 -0.63
C PRO A 40 1.95 -1.68 -1.16
N ILE A 41 2.53 -0.50 -1.40
CA ILE A 41 3.98 -0.29 -1.52
C ILE A 41 4.40 0.62 -0.37
N ASN A 42 5.29 0.11 0.50
CA ASN A 42 5.68 0.81 1.72
C ASN A 42 6.94 1.66 1.48
N THR A 43 6.85 2.98 1.70
CA THR A 43 7.98 3.91 1.54
C THR A 43 8.91 3.94 2.75
N VAL A 44 8.40 3.52 3.91
CA VAL A 44 9.15 3.21 5.12
C VAL A 44 8.52 2.00 5.80
N HIS A 45 9.33 1.24 6.53
CA HIS A 45 8.87 0.18 7.42
C HIS A 45 9.48 0.40 8.80
N PHE A 46 8.73 1.06 9.67
CA PHE A 46 9.18 1.40 11.02
C PHE A 46 8.45 0.60 12.10
N SER A 47 9.02 0.55 13.31
CA SER A 47 8.38 -0.06 14.47
C SER A 47 7.10 0.68 14.88
N ASN A 48 7.10 2.01 14.81
CA ASN A 48 6.03 2.91 15.23
C ASN A 48 6.19 4.25 14.52
N HIS A 49 5.19 5.14 14.63
CA HIS A 49 5.33 6.48 14.07
C HIS A 49 6.40 7.29 14.81
N THR A 50 6.98 8.29 14.14
CA THR A 50 8.14 9.07 14.62
C THR A 50 7.82 10.07 15.74
N GLY A 51 6.59 10.02 16.28
CA GLY A 51 6.15 10.87 17.39
C GLY A 51 6.36 10.21 18.77
N TYR A 52 6.78 8.95 18.81
CA TYR A 52 7.23 8.29 20.05
C TYR A 52 8.69 8.65 20.35
N ASP A 53 9.10 8.43 21.60
CA ASP A 53 10.50 8.49 22.05
C ASP A 53 11.31 7.33 21.45
N GLY A 54 11.67 7.48 20.18
CA GLY A 54 12.45 6.52 19.41
C GLY A 54 11.62 5.64 18.47
N TRP A 55 12.28 5.19 17.42
CA TRP A 55 11.75 4.24 16.44
C TRP A 55 12.92 3.48 15.80
N ARG A 56 12.63 2.32 15.20
CA ARG A 56 13.59 1.51 14.42
C ARG A 56 12.97 1.15 13.08
N GLY A 57 13.81 0.84 12.09
CA GLY A 57 13.37 0.30 10.81
C GLY A 57 14.10 0.89 9.62
N THR A 58 13.51 0.73 8.43
CA THR A 58 14.15 1.07 7.15
C THR A 58 13.31 2.04 6.34
N ARG A 59 13.99 2.84 5.52
CA ARG A 59 13.38 3.69 4.50
C ARG A 59 13.65 3.05 3.15
N ALA A 60 12.61 2.89 2.34
CA ALA A 60 12.77 2.46 0.96
C ALA A 60 13.45 3.58 0.15
N THR A 61 14.40 3.20 -0.67
CA THR A 61 14.98 4.04 -1.71
C THR A 61 13.97 4.26 -2.85
N ALA A 62 14.19 5.29 -3.65
CA ALA A 62 13.37 5.52 -4.84
C ALA A 62 13.45 4.34 -5.82
N GLN A 63 14.62 3.69 -5.93
CA GLN A 63 14.81 2.54 -6.80
C GLN A 63 13.99 1.34 -6.31
N GLU A 64 14.01 1.02 -5.02
CA GLU A 64 13.21 -0.09 -4.47
C GLU A 64 11.71 0.12 -4.71
N VAL A 65 11.21 1.36 -4.57
CA VAL A 65 9.81 1.68 -4.89
C VAL A 65 9.54 1.49 -6.39
N ALA A 66 10.43 1.97 -7.26
CA ALA A 66 10.29 1.81 -8.71
C ALA A 66 10.31 0.33 -9.13
N ASP A 67 11.18 -0.48 -8.52
CA ASP A 67 11.28 -1.92 -8.80
C ASP A 67 9.99 -2.66 -8.41
N LEU A 68 9.34 -2.26 -7.31
CA LEU A 68 8.04 -2.82 -6.92
C LEU A 68 6.92 -2.41 -7.90
N ILE A 69 6.89 -1.15 -8.33
CA ILE A 69 5.93 -0.69 -9.35
C ILE A 69 6.14 -1.45 -10.66
N LEU A 70 7.40 -1.61 -11.08
CA LEU A 70 7.75 -2.38 -12.27
C LEU A 70 7.30 -3.84 -12.14
N GLY A 71 7.58 -4.48 -11.01
CA GLY A 71 7.17 -5.85 -10.75
C GLY A 71 5.64 -6.05 -10.80
N VAL A 72 4.85 -5.07 -10.36
CA VAL A 72 3.39 -5.06 -10.53
C VAL A 72 3.01 -4.84 -12.00
N SER A 73 3.69 -3.93 -12.69
CA SER A 73 3.49 -3.64 -14.12
C SER A 73 3.70 -4.85 -15.01
N GLU A 74 4.74 -5.64 -14.76
CA GLU A 74 5.08 -6.83 -15.54
C GLU A 74 4.03 -7.94 -15.44
N ARG A 75 3.12 -7.86 -14.47
CA ARG A 75 1.95 -8.76 -14.38
C ARG A 75 0.75 -8.30 -15.20
N GLY A 76 0.87 -7.17 -15.90
CA GLY A 76 -0.22 -6.58 -16.68
C GLY A 76 -1.36 -6.05 -15.81
N LEU A 77 -1.09 -5.74 -14.54
CA LEU A 77 -2.11 -5.38 -13.56
C LEU A 77 -2.35 -3.87 -13.45
N LEU A 78 -1.44 -3.01 -13.94
CA LEU A 78 -1.61 -1.56 -13.85
C LEU A 78 -2.83 -1.04 -14.61
N SER A 79 -3.20 -1.67 -15.73
CA SER A 79 -4.40 -1.32 -16.49
C SER A 79 -5.71 -1.63 -15.75
N ARG A 80 -5.62 -2.35 -14.62
CA ARG A 80 -6.77 -2.72 -13.78
C ARG A 80 -6.91 -1.83 -12.56
N LEU A 81 -5.98 -0.89 -12.32
CA LEU A 81 -6.05 0.03 -11.19
C LEU A 81 -7.12 1.09 -11.43
N ASP A 82 -7.98 1.28 -10.45
CA ASP A 82 -9.00 2.34 -10.43
C ASP A 82 -8.45 3.63 -9.79
N ALA A 83 -7.46 3.50 -8.89
CA ALA A 83 -6.80 4.65 -8.27
C ALA A 83 -5.39 4.35 -7.75
N VAL A 84 -4.66 5.43 -7.46
CA VAL A 84 -3.37 5.44 -6.75
C VAL A 84 -3.48 6.37 -5.55
N LEU A 85 -3.02 5.92 -4.38
CA LEU A 85 -3.06 6.66 -3.09
C LEU A 85 -1.68 6.76 -2.44
#